data_AF-J0ITW5-F1
#
_entry.id   AF-J0ITW5-F1
#
_cell.length_a   1.000
_cell.length_b   1.000
_cell.length_c   1.000
_cell.angle_alpha   90.00
_cell.angle_beta   90.00
_cell.angle_gamma   90.00
#
_symmetry.space_group_name_H-M   'P 1'
#
loop_
_entity.id
_entity.type
_entity.pdbx_description
1 polymer ?
#
loop_
_entity_poly.entity_id
_entity_poly.type
_entity_poly.pdbx_seq_one_letter_code
_entity_poly.pdbx_strand_id
1 'polypeptide(L)'
;MEFSLGNLIRLKGFKEANERDYQENWLNDSDFQERLQRWRQLRNTPEETNYREFEEIKEMVLYFRDLSLFYLDWYDLSKRKTKQHRENVDYHNELLQLDYSLANLSILKGYKERNNEVYQSELNDEEFQNNLREWKDLNEREFEKIKEMILLFRDFQEFSIQNDYSLSQEKIQDYSERIVRHNNMLQLRNSPENFYEFRRFKEVNEKDYENLLNNENLQKKLREWRRTKRR
;
A
#
# COMPACT_ATOMS: atom_id res chain seq x y z
N MET A 1 -24.38 46.32 36.33
CA MET A 1 -25.43 45.46 35.76
C MET A 1 -25.91 44.53 36.87
N GLU A 2 -27.02 44.87 37.51
CA GLU A 2 -27.66 43.97 38.48
C GLU A 2 -28.48 42.93 37.72
N PHE A 3 -28.07 41.68 37.77
CA PHE A 3 -28.89 40.58 37.26
C PHE A 3 -30.06 40.39 38.24
N SER A 4 -31.28 40.73 37.81
CA SER A 4 -32.47 40.48 38.61
C SER A 4 -32.60 38.98 38.90
N LEU A 5 -33.09 38.62 40.10
CA LEU A 5 -33.26 37.23 40.53
C LEU A 5 -34.10 36.41 39.52
N GLY A 6 -35.08 37.05 38.87
CA GLY A 6 -35.88 36.46 37.80
C GLY A 6 -35.09 36.10 36.53
N ASN A 7 -34.08 36.89 36.17
CA ASN A 7 -33.21 36.59 35.02
C ASN A 7 -32.24 35.44 35.32
N LEU A 8 -31.73 35.36 36.56
CA LEU A 8 -30.87 34.24 37.00
C LEU A 8 -31.65 32.92 37.04
N ILE A 9 -32.91 32.93 37.48
CA ILE A 9 -33.77 31.74 37.49
C ILE A 9 -34.10 31.29 36.07
N ARG A 10 -34.37 32.21 35.14
CA ARG A 10 -34.58 31.88 33.72
C ARG A 10 -33.33 31.31 33.05
N LEU A 11 -32.16 31.89 33.30
CA LEU A 11 -30.88 31.36 32.78
C LEU A 11 -30.55 29.98 33.35
N LYS A 12 -30.79 29.78 34.66
CA LYS A 12 -30.62 28.48 35.31
C LYS A 12 -31.57 27.43 34.74
N GLY A 13 -32.85 27.78 34.56
CA GLY A 13 -33.83 26.91 33.93
C GLY A 13 -33.51 26.58 32.47
N PHE A 14 -32.99 27.54 31.70
CA PHE A 14 -32.57 27.33 30.31
C PHE A 14 -31.32 26.44 30.21
N LYS A 15 -30.37 26.59 31.15
CA LYS A 15 -29.20 25.72 31.25
C LYS A 15 -29.60 24.31 31.68
N GLU A 16 -30.47 24.15 32.68
CA GLU A 16 -30.94 22.85 33.18
C GLU A 16 -31.85 22.11 32.18
N ALA A 17 -32.60 22.83 31.35
CA ALA A 17 -33.42 22.24 30.28
C ALA A 17 -32.54 21.74 29.13
N ASN A 18 -31.57 22.53 28.69
CA ASN A 18 -30.60 22.07 27.69
C ASN A 18 -29.70 20.96 28.25
N GLU A 19 -29.18 21.07 29.47
CA GLU A 19 -28.40 19.99 30.10
C GLU A 19 -29.22 18.70 30.23
N ARG A 20 -30.52 18.77 30.53
CA ARG A 20 -31.39 17.59 30.51
C ARG A 20 -31.57 17.01 29.12
N ASP A 21 -31.85 17.80 28.08
CA ASP A 21 -31.96 17.29 26.71
C ASP A 21 -30.64 16.71 26.18
N TYR A 22 -29.49 17.27 26.59
CA TYR A 22 -28.16 16.73 26.27
C TYR A 22 -27.86 15.44 27.07
N GLN A 23 -28.20 15.37 28.35
CA GLN A 23 -27.94 14.20 29.21
C GLN A 23 -28.93 13.06 28.91
N GLU A 24 -30.22 13.34 28.69
CA GLU A 24 -31.26 12.32 28.46
C GLU A 24 -31.21 11.72 27.04
N ASN A 25 -30.72 12.45 26.03
CA ASN A 25 -30.60 11.92 24.66
C ASN A 25 -29.22 11.35 24.30
N TRP A 26 -28.11 11.93 24.78
CA TRP A 26 -26.76 11.45 24.41
C TRP A 26 -26.15 10.46 25.42
N LEU A 27 -26.49 10.53 26.71
CA LEU A 27 -25.97 9.55 27.67
C LEU A 27 -26.70 8.21 27.62
N ASN A 28 -27.93 8.21 27.12
CA ASN A 28 -28.72 7.00 26.89
C ASN A 28 -28.50 6.39 25.50
N ASP A 29 -27.75 7.07 24.62
CA ASP A 29 -27.32 6.50 23.34
C ASP A 29 -26.21 5.47 23.60
N SER A 30 -26.58 4.20 23.48
CA SER A 30 -25.67 3.08 23.72
C SER A 30 -24.46 3.07 22.78
N ASP A 31 -24.63 3.49 21.51
CA ASP A 31 -23.53 3.57 20.55
C ASP A 31 -22.54 4.66 20.95
N PHE A 32 -23.06 5.83 21.37
CA PHE A 32 -22.21 6.89 21.87
C PHE A 32 -21.44 6.48 23.14
N GLN A 33 -22.11 5.84 24.10
CA GLN A 33 -21.44 5.36 25.32
C GLN A 33 -20.36 4.33 25.03
N GLU A 34 -20.61 3.39 24.11
CA GLU A 34 -19.63 2.39 23.71
C GLU A 34 -18.40 3.06 23.07
N ARG A 35 -18.62 3.98 22.12
CA ARG A 35 -17.54 4.75 21.48
C ARG A 35 -16.74 5.58 22.49
N LEU A 36 -17.42 6.21 23.44
CA LEU A 36 -16.79 6.98 24.51
C LEU A 36 -15.95 6.09 25.44
N GLN A 37 -16.43 4.91 25.77
CA GLN A 37 -15.71 3.94 26.57
C GLN A 37 -14.47 3.42 25.83
N ARG A 38 -14.60 3.06 24.55
CA ARG A 38 -13.48 2.66 23.68
C ARG A 38 -12.42 3.77 23.60
N TRP A 39 -12.83 5.02 23.42
CA TRP A 39 -11.90 6.16 23.40
C TRP A 39 -11.19 6.36 24.75
N ARG A 40 -11.89 6.24 25.87
CA ARG A 40 -11.29 6.34 27.22
C ARG A 40 -10.27 5.23 27.45
N GLN A 41 -10.56 4.01 27.03
CA GLN A 41 -9.61 2.89 27.11
C GLN A 41 -8.35 3.22 26.31
N LEU A 42 -8.49 3.58 25.04
CA LEU A 42 -7.36 3.95 24.18
C LEU A 42 -6.52 5.09 24.77
N ARG A 43 -7.17 6.12 25.31
CA ARG A 43 -6.48 7.26 25.94
C ARG A 43 -5.71 6.87 27.22
N ASN A 44 -6.20 5.87 27.94
CA ASN A 44 -5.59 5.43 29.20
C ASN A 44 -4.57 4.30 29.01
N THR A 45 -4.52 3.68 27.83
CA THR A 45 -3.49 2.71 27.45
C THR A 45 -2.17 3.44 27.14
N PRO A 46 -1.01 2.89 27.56
CA PRO A 46 0.28 3.46 27.18
C PRO A 46 0.43 3.60 25.66
N GLU A 47 1.00 4.72 25.22
CA GLU A 47 1.14 5.03 23.79
C GLU A 47 1.89 3.94 23.02
N GLU A 48 2.94 3.37 23.62
CA GLU A 48 3.70 2.27 23.04
C GLU A 48 2.85 1.01 22.80
N THR A 49 1.92 0.71 23.71
CA THR A 49 0.98 -0.42 23.56
C THR A 49 0.00 -0.17 22.43
N ASN A 50 -0.55 1.04 22.35
CA ASN A 50 -1.44 1.43 21.25
C ASN A 50 -0.71 1.42 19.90
N TYR A 51 0.52 1.91 19.86
CA TYR A 51 1.34 1.93 18.65
C TYR A 51 1.68 0.50 18.20
N ARG A 52 2.06 -0.38 19.13
CA ARG A 52 2.27 -1.80 18.81
C ARG A 52 1.01 -2.46 18.28
N GLU A 53 -0.14 -2.25 18.91
CA GLU A 53 -1.41 -2.80 18.44
C GLU A 53 -1.79 -2.26 17.06
N PHE A 54 -1.51 -0.98 16.78
CA PHE A 54 -1.68 -0.38 15.46
C PHE A 54 -0.87 -1.10 14.38
N GLU A 55 0.42 -1.31 14.61
CA GLU A 55 1.31 -2.03 13.67
C GLU A 55 0.88 -3.50 13.51
N GLU A 56 0.48 -4.19 14.59
CA GLU A 56 -0.03 -5.57 14.49
C GLU A 56 -1.30 -5.67 13.63
N ILE A 57 -2.20 -4.69 13.71
CA ILE A 57 -3.38 -4.65 12.83
C ILE A 57 -2.99 -4.34 11.39
N LYS A 58 -1.98 -3.50 11.18
CA LYS A 58 -1.47 -3.18 9.83
C LYS A 58 -0.92 -4.42 9.14
N GLU A 59 -0.22 -5.29 9.85
CA GLU A 59 0.20 -6.59 9.32
C GLU A 59 -0.98 -7.49 8.93
N MET A 60 -2.07 -7.49 9.71
CA MET A 60 -3.30 -8.19 9.35
C MET A 60 -3.93 -7.61 8.07
N VAL A 61 -4.01 -6.28 7.96
CA VAL A 61 -4.54 -5.60 6.77
C VAL A 61 -3.69 -5.90 5.54
N LEU A 62 -2.35 -5.88 5.68
CA LEU A 62 -1.41 -6.28 4.62
C LEU A 62 -1.67 -7.71 4.16
N TYR A 63 -1.86 -8.63 5.10
CA TYR A 63 -2.17 -10.03 4.80
C TYR A 63 -3.44 -10.17 3.94
N PHE A 64 -4.55 -9.52 4.31
CA PHE A 64 -5.80 -9.62 3.54
C PHE A 64 -5.75 -8.93 2.17
N ARG A 65 -4.94 -7.86 2.04
CA ARG A 65 -4.64 -7.25 0.74
C ARG A 65 -3.90 -8.23 -0.16
N ASP A 66 -2.81 -8.81 0.35
CA ASP A 66 -1.98 -9.77 -0.39
C ASP A 66 -2.78 -11.01 -0.78
N LEU A 67 -3.67 -11.47 0.11
CA LEU A 67 -4.62 -12.53 -0.16
C LEU A 67 -5.55 -12.19 -1.35
N SER A 68 -6.06 -10.96 -1.40
CA SER A 68 -6.91 -10.51 -2.51
C SER A 68 -6.16 -10.48 -3.84
N LEU A 69 -4.88 -10.11 -3.82
CA LEU A 69 -4.01 -10.14 -5.00
C LEU A 69 -3.67 -11.57 -5.43
N PHE A 70 -3.39 -12.45 -4.47
CA PHE A 70 -3.18 -13.87 -4.70
C PHE A 70 -4.36 -14.49 -5.45
N TYR A 71 -5.59 -14.21 -5.00
CA TYR A 71 -6.79 -14.69 -5.68
C TYR A 71 -6.93 -14.16 -7.12
N LEU A 72 -6.56 -12.91 -7.35
CA LEU A 72 -6.61 -12.28 -8.68
C LEU A 72 -5.59 -12.89 -9.65
N ASP A 73 -4.43 -13.31 -9.16
CA ASP A 73 -3.37 -13.89 -9.99
C ASP A 73 -3.53 -15.40 -10.21
N TRP A 74 -3.99 -16.14 -9.19
CA TRP A 74 -3.93 -17.61 -9.19
C TRP A 74 -5.19 -18.29 -9.74
N TYR A 75 -6.35 -17.63 -9.69
CA TYR A 75 -7.62 -18.24 -10.06
C TYR A 75 -8.26 -17.56 -11.27
N ASP A 76 -8.91 -18.35 -12.13
CA ASP A 76 -9.78 -17.84 -13.19
C ASP A 76 -11.13 -17.41 -12.60
N LEU A 77 -11.18 -16.16 -12.16
CA LEU A 77 -12.33 -15.59 -11.48
C LEU A 77 -13.37 -15.03 -12.46
N SER A 78 -14.64 -15.22 -12.14
CA SER A 78 -15.72 -14.49 -12.82
C SER A 78 -15.54 -12.98 -12.70
N LYS A 79 -16.00 -12.19 -13.70
CA LYS A 79 -15.95 -10.72 -13.69
C LYS A 79 -16.41 -10.09 -12.38
N ARG A 80 -17.46 -10.64 -11.75
CA ARG A 80 -17.99 -10.17 -10.46
C ARG A 80 -16.99 -10.38 -9.33
N LYS A 81 -16.35 -11.56 -9.27
CA LYS A 81 -15.34 -11.88 -8.27
C LYS A 81 -14.06 -11.08 -8.47
N THR A 82 -13.60 -10.95 -9.71
CA THR A 82 -12.47 -10.07 -10.04
C THR A 82 -12.71 -8.64 -9.55
N LYS A 83 -13.91 -8.08 -9.79
CA LYS A 83 -14.26 -6.76 -9.30
C LYS A 83 -14.24 -6.68 -7.76
N GLN A 84 -14.82 -7.66 -7.08
CA GLN A 84 -14.83 -7.73 -5.62
C GLN A 84 -13.41 -7.73 -5.03
N HIS A 85 -12.50 -8.55 -5.56
CA HIS A 85 -11.13 -8.60 -5.06
C HIS A 85 -10.34 -7.32 -5.34
N ARG A 86 -10.61 -6.61 -6.44
CA ARG A 86 -10.03 -5.28 -6.69
C ARG A 86 -10.52 -4.24 -5.69
N GLU A 87 -11.83 -4.18 -5.44
CA GLU A 87 -12.40 -3.31 -4.41
C GLU A 87 -11.84 -3.62 -3.02
N ASN A 88 -11.61 -4.90 -2.72
CA ASN A 88 -10.91 -5.29 -1.50
C ASN A 88 -9.48 -4.76 -1.46
N VAL A 89 -8.69 -4.89 -2.54
CA VAL A 89 -7.32 -4.34 -2.59
C VAL A 89 -7.34 -2.83 -2.32
N ASP A 90 -8.22 -2.09 -2.98
CA ASP A 90 -8.36 -0.64 -2.79
C ASP A 90 -8.74 -0.30 -1.33
N TYR A 91 -9.71 -1.00 -0.75
CA TYR A 91 -10.12 -0.82 0.64
C TYR A 91 -8.99 -1.09 1.64
N HIS A 92 -8.22 -2.16 1.46
CA HIS A 92 -7.07 -2.43 2.34
C HIS A 92 -5.96 -1.39 2.14
N ASN A 93 -5.76 -0.88 0.92
CA ASN A 93 -4.82 0.21 0.66
C ASN A 93 -5.20 1.49 1.40
N GLU A 94 -6.49 1.86 1.44
CA GLU A 94 -6.97 3.00 2.23
C GLU A 94 -6.66 2.83 3.72
N LEU A 95 -6.89 1.64 4.29
CA LEU A 95 -6.53 1.34 5.68
C LEU A 95 -5.01 1.40 5.91
N LEU A 96 -4.21 0.99 4.93
CA LEU A 96 -2.76 1.05 4.99
C LEU A 96 -2.18 2.46 4.81
N GLN A 97 -2.96 3.43 4.37
CA GLN A 97 -2.52 4.83 4.31
C GLN A 97 -2.80 5.60 5.60
N LEU A 98 -3.57 5.03 6.53
CA LEU A 98 -3.82 5.68 7.81
C LEU A 98 -2.53 5.82 8.61
N ASP A 99 -2.26 7.05 9.05
CA ASP A 99 -1.21 7.36 10.03
C ASP A 99 -1.67 7.02 11.46
N TYR A 100 -0.71 6.85 12.36
CA TYR A 100 -1.02 6.58 13.76
C TYR A 100 -1.80 7.74 14.41
N SER A 101 -3.00 7.44 14.87
CA SER A 101 -3.82 8.30 15.73
C SER A 101 -4.80 7.43 16.51
N LEU A 102 -5.30 7.90 17.66
CA LEU A 102 -6.29 7.15 18.44
C LEU A 102 -7.59 6.91 17.65
N ALA A 103 -7.96 7.83 16.77
CA ALA A 103 -9.13 7.69 15.91
C ALA A 103 -8.91 6.57 14.87
N ASN A 104 -7.77 6.56 14.19
CA ASN A 104 -7.44 5.54 13.21
C ASN A 104 -7.24 4.17 13.86
N LEU A 105 -6.59 4.12 15.03
CA LEU A 105 -6.48 2.89 15.81
C LEU A 105 -7.85 2.33 16.19
N SER A 106 -8.81 3.18 16.58
CA SER A 106 -10.17 2.72 16.86
C SER A 106 -10.85 2.09 15.63
N ILE A 107 -10.64 2.65 14.43
CA ILE A 107 -11.14 2.08 13.16
C ILE A 107 -10.50 0.71 12.90
N LEU A 108 -9.17 0.64 13.03
CA LEU A 108 -8.39 -0.58 12.82
C LEU A 108 -8.75 -1.68 13.83
N LYS A 109 -9.01 -1.35 15.10
CA LYS A 109 -9.49 -2.33 16.09
C LYS A 109 -10.84 -2.90 15.71
N GLY A 110 -11.78 -2.07 15.22
CA GLY A 110 -13.05 -2.56 14.68
C GLY A 110 -12.88 -3.45 13.45
N TYR A 111 -11.89 -3.18 12.60
CA TYR A 111 -11.51 -4.08 11.50
C TYR A 111 -10.96 -5.41 12.01
N LYS A 112 -10.02 -5.39 12.96
CA LYS A 112 -9.46 -6.59 13.60
C LYS A 112 -10.56 -7.43 14.26
N GLU A 113 -11.44 -6.83 15.05
CA GLU A 113 -12.58 -7.52 15.69
C GLU A 113 -13.41 -8.32 14.68
N ARG A 114 -13.71 -7.74 13.51
CA ARG A 114 -14.52 -8.41 12.47
C ARG A 114 -13.78 -9.50 11.69
N ASN A 115 -12.46 -9.36 11.51
CA ASN A 115 -11.68 -10.26 10.67
C ASN A 115 -10.83 -11.26 11.46
N ASN A 116 -10.71 -11.13 12.78
CA ASN A 116 -9.78 -11.92 13.58
C ASN A 116 -10.06 -13.42 13.49
N GLU A 117 -11.33 -13.84 13.50
CA GLU A 117 -11.67 -15.25 13.37
C GLU A 117 -11.20 -15.84 12.04
N VAL A 118 -11.50 -15.14 10.93
CA VAL A 118 -11.05 -15.53 9.59
C VAL A 118 -9.53 -15.53 9.52
N TYR A 119 -8.89 -14.47 9.99
CA TYR A 119 -7.43 -14.34 10.00
C TYR A 119 -6.76 -15.49 10.74
N GLN A 120 -7.21 -15.81 11.95
CA GLN A 120 -6.67 -16.93 12.72
C GLN A 120 -6.94 -18.28 12.05
N SER A 121 -8.12 -18.46 11.44
CA SER A 121 -8.43 -19.71 10.73
C SER A 121 -7.51 -19.94 9.53
N GLU A 122 -7.25 -18.90 8.74
CA GLU A 122 -6.40 -19.00 7.55
C GLU A 122 -4.91 -19.11 7.91
N LEU A 123 -4.46 -18.47 8.99
CA LEU A 123 -3.08 -18.64 9.48
C LEU A 123 -2.78 -20.06 9.94
N ASN A 124 -3.80 -20.80 10.38
CA ASN A 124 -3.67 -22.20 10.80
C ASN A 124 -3.77 -23.18 9.62
N ASP A 125 -4.10 -22.73 8.41
CA ASP A 125 -4.13 -23.56 7.20
C ASP A 125 -2.73 -23.60 6.56
N GLU A 126 -1.95 -24.60 6.94
CA GLU A 126 -0.55 -24.73 6.50
C GLU A 126 -0.41 -24.86 4.97
N GLU A 127 -1.31 -25.61 4.32
CA GLU A 127 -1.29 -25.78 2.85
C GLU A 127 -1.53 -24.43 2.18
N PHE A 128 -2.54 -23.69 2.66
CA PHE A 128 -2.84 -22.37 2.14
C PHE A 128 -1.70 -21.37 2.36
N GLN A 129 -1.11 -21.34 3.57
CA GLN A 129 0.01 -20.45 3.88
C GLN A 129 1.26 -20.77 3.05
N ASN A 130 1.51 -22.05 2.75
CA ASN A 130 2.59 -22.45 1.87
C ASN A 130 2.35 -21.95 0.44
N ASN A 131 1.15 -22.11 -0.12
CA ASN A 131 0.81 -21.58 -1.44
C ASN A 131 0.95 -20.06 -1.51
N LEU A 132 0.50 -19.33 -0.48
CA LEU A 132 0.63 -17.88 -0.41
C LEU A 132 2.11 -17.46 -0.33
N ARG A 133 2.95 -18.19 0.43
CA ARG A 133 4.39 -17.96 0.51
C ARG A 133 5.07 -18.18 -0.84
N GLU A 134 4.77 -19.28 -1.52
CA GLU A 134 5.31 -19.55 -2.85
C GLU A 134 4.93 -18.46 -3.84
N TRP A 135 3.69 -17.97 -3.81
CA TRP A 135 3.27 -16.85 -4.65
C TRP A 135 4.04 -15.55 -4.34
N LYS A 136 4.27 -15.25 -3.05
CA LYS A 136 5.10 -14.09 -2.65
C LYS A 136 6.54 -14.23 -3.17
N ASP A 137 7.13 -15.42 -3.04
CA ASP A 137 8.48 -15.70 -3.53
C ASP A 137 8.57 -15.61 -5.06
N LEU A 138 7.57 -16.10 -5.79
CA LEU A 138 7.48 -15.96 -7.24
C LEU A 138 7.36 -14.50 -7.65
N ASN A 139 6.52 -13.73 -6.96
CA ASN A 139 6.37 -12.30 -7.23
C ASN A 139 7.66 -11.51 -6.94
N GLU A 140 8.35 -11.80 -5.86
CA GLU A 140 9.65 -11.18 -5.56
C GLU A 140 10.67 -11.50 -6.67
N ARG A 141 10.74 -12.76 -7.11
CA ARG A 141 11.63 -13.15 -8.21
C ARG A 141 11.28 -12.46 -9.53
N GLU A 142 10.00 -12.36 -9.85
CA GLU A 142 9.55 -11.64 -11.06
C GLU A 142 9.88 -10.15 -10.96
N PHE A 143 9.68 -9.53 -9.80
CA PHE A 143 10.04 -8.13 -9.56
C PHE A 143 11.54 -7.88 -9.79
N GLU A 144 12.40 -8.74 -9.27
CA GLU A 144 13.85 -8.64 -9.47
C GLU A 144 14.24 -8.85 -10.94
N LYS A 145 13.63 -9.81 -11.65
CA LYS A 145 13.83 -9.95 -13.11
C LYS A 145 13.46 -8.66 -13.85
N ILE A 146 12.35 -8.03 -13.50
CA ILE A 146 11.91 -6.79 -14.16
C ILE A 146 12.90 -5.65 -13.86
N LYS A 147 13.45 -5.56 -12.64
CA LYS A 147 14.54 -4.62 -12.35
C LYS A 147 15.77 -4.88 -13.21
N GLU A 148 16.16 -6.14 -13.41
CA GLU A 148 17.26 -6.49 -14.32
C GLU A 148 16.98 -6.04 -15.76
N MET A 149 15.75 -6.22 -16.24
CA MET A 149 15.33 -5.71 -17.55
C MET A 149 15.48 -4.19 -17.63
N ILE A 150 14.94 -3.45 -16.64
CA ILE A 150 15.02 -2.00 -16.56
C ILE A 150 16.49 -1.52 -16.55
N LEU A 151 17.34 -2.19 -15.77
CA LEU A 151 18.79 -1.91 -15.72
C LEU A 151 19.45 -2.12 -17.08
N LEU A 152 19.12 -3.22 -17.78
CA LEU A 152 19.67 -3.48 -19.11
C LEU A 152 19.27 -2.39 -20.10
N PHE A 153 17.99 -1.99 -20.13
CA PHE A 153 17.51 -0.94 -21.02
C PHE A 153 18.15 0.41 -20.72
N ARG A 154 18.25 0.79 -19.44
CA ARG A 154 18.93 2.02 -19.03
C ARG A 154 20.38 2.02 -19.48
N ASP A 155 21.12 0.95 -19.18
CA ASP A 155 22.54 0.84 -19.54
C ASP A 155 22.75 0.85 -21.05
N PHE A 156 21.87 0.19 -21.80
CA PHE A 156 21.87 0.22 -23.27
C PHE A 156 21.68 1.65 -23.80
N GLN A 157 20.69 2.38 -23.29
CA GLN A 157 20.39 3.75 -23.71
C GLN A 157 21.55 4.70 -23.39
N GLU A 158 22.13 4.60 -22.19
CA GLU A 158 23.29 5.38 -21.80
C GLU A 158 24.51 5.05 -22.66
N PHE A 159 24.76 3.76 -22.91
CA PHE A 159 25.85 3.31 -23.78
C PHE A 159 25.69 3.87 -25.20
N SER A 160 24.48 3.79 -25.76
CA SER A 160 24.18 4.30 -27.10
C SER A 160 24.38 5.81 -27.20
N ILE A 161 23.88 6.61 -26.25
CA ILE A 161 24.11 8.07 -26.26
C ILE A 161 25.62 8.40 -26.25
N GLN A 162 26.41 7.64 -25.50
CA GLN A 162 27.84 7.92 -25.34
C GLN A 162 28.72 7.43 -26.49
N ASN A 163 28.31 6.38 -27.21
CA ASN A 163 29.19 5.67 -28.14
C ASN A 163 28.63 5.55 -29.57
N ASP A 164 27.34 5.83 -29.78
CA ASP A 164 26.72 5.79 -31.10
C ASP A 164 26.55 7.20 -31.67
N TYR A 165 27.58 7.65 -32.39
CA TYR A 165 27.65 8.96 -33.03
C TYR A 165 26.65 9.13 -34.19
N SER A 166 25.87 8.10 -34.54
CA SER A 166 24.86 8.15 -35.60
C SER A 166 23.46 8.51 -35.12
N LEU A 167 23.25 8.61 -33.79
CA LEU A 167 21.94 8.96 -33.22
C LEU A 167 21.52 10.37 -33.59
N SER A 168 20.26 10.52 -34.00
CA SER A 168 19.64 11.84 -34.18
C SER A 168 19.42 12.53 -32.82
N GLN A 169 19.34 13.86 -32.84
CA GLN A 169 19.04 14.63 -31.63
C GLN A 169 17.71 14.22 -30.97
N GLU A 170 16.70 13.92 -31.79
CA GLU A 170 15.41 13.39 -31.32
C GLU A 170 15.57 12.06 -30.60
N LYS A 171 16.42 11.16 -31.12
CA LYS A 171 16.64 9.85 -30.51
C LYS A 171 17.43 9.94 -29.20
N ILE A 172 18.40 10.85 -29.13
CA ILE A 172 19.13 11.16 -27.89
C ILE A 172 18.18 11.69 -26.83
N GLN A 173 17.21 12.54 -27.20
CA GLN A 173 16.20 13.06 -26.29
C GLN A 173 15.28 11.95 -25.76
N ASP A 174 14.73 11.09 -26.65
CA ASP A 174 13.92 9.91 -26.27
C ASP A 174 14.67 9.01 -25.27
N TYR A 175 15.93 8.69 -25.54
CA TYR A 175 16.74 7.87 -24.64
C TYR A 175 17.00 8.55 -23.29
N SER A 176 17.26 9.86 -23.29
CA SER A 176 17.48 10.62 -22.06
C SER A 176 16.23 10.62 -21.16
N GLU A 177 15.04 10.82 -21.73
CA GLU A 177 13.77 10.75 -21.00
C GLU A 177 13.47 9.35 -20.47
N ARG A 178 13.75 8.31 -21.28
CA ARG A 178 13.61 6.92 -20.86
C ARG A 178 14.55 6.58 -19.70
N ILE A 179 15.81 7.00 -19.74
CA ILE A 179 16.78 6.78 -18.65
C ILE A 179 16.25 7.37 -17.33
N VAL A 180 15.69 8.58 -17.35
CA VAL A 180 15.08 9.20 -16.17
C VAL A 180 13.92 8.34 -15.64
N ARG A 181 13.03 7.88 -16.52
CA ARG A 181 11.92 6.99 -16.13
C ARG A 181 12.42 5.69 -15.51
N HIS A 182 13.41 5.03 -16.14
CA HIS A 182 14.01 3.81 -15.61
C HIS A 182 14.64 4.03 -14.23
N ASN A 183 15.36 5.14 -14.03
CA ASN A 183 15.95 5.47 -12.73
C ASN A 183 14.89 5.67 -11.65
N ASN A 184 13.76 6.34 -11.97
CA ASN A 184 12.65 6.47 -11.04
C ASN A 184 12.04 5.11 -10.70
N MET A 185 11.84 4.24 -11.70
CA MET A 185 11.32 2.89 -11.48
C MET A 185 12.25 2.06 -10.59
N LEU A 186 13.57 2.14 -10.76
CA LEU A 186 14.54 1.38 -9.95
C LEU A 186 14.57 1.79 -8.47
N GLN A 187 14.05 2.97 -8.12
CA GLN A 187 13.91 3.40 -6.72
C GLN A 187 12.65 2.86 -6.05
N LEU A 188 11.70 2.35 -6.82
CA LEU A 188 10.45 1.82 -6.30
C LEU A 188 10.71 0.51 -5.53
N ARG A 189 10.12 0.41 -4.33
CA ARG A 189 10.13 -0.83 -3.54
C ARG A 189 9.15 -1.83 -4.13
N ASN A 190 9.40 -3.12 -3.86
CA ASN A 190 8.40 -4.14 -4.12
C ASN A 190 7.18 -3.85 -3.26
N SER A 191 6.10 -3.43 -3.91
CA SER A 191 4.81 -3.16 -3.29
C SER A 191 3.75 -3.48 -4.33
N PRO A 192 2.57 -3.97 -3.91
CA PRO A 192 1.47 -4.23 -4.83
C PRO A 192 1.11 -3.06 -5.74
N GLU A 193 1.23 -1.83 -5.24
CA GLU A 193 0.92 -0.61 -5.97
C GLU A 193 1.88 -0.40 -7.15
N ASN A 194 3.17 -0.69 -6.95
CA ASN A 194 4.17 -0.63 -8.01
C ASN A 194 4.11 -1.85 -8.94
N PHE A 195 3.61 -2.99 -8.46
CA PHE A 195 3.65 -4.26 -9.17
C PHE A 195 2.94 -4.22 -10.54
N TYR A 196 1.87 -3.42 -10.66
CA TYR A 196 1.17 -3.22 -11.93
C TYR A 196 2.06 -2.54 -12.99
N GLU A 197 2.73 -1.45 -12.63
CA GLU A 197 3.61 -0.71 -13.54
C GLU A 197 4.82 -1.56 -13.98
N PHE A 198 5.35 -2.39 -13.07
CA PHE A 198 6.44 -3.32 -13.39
C PHE A 198 5.98 -4.42 -14.36
N ARG A 199 4.82 -5.06 -14.14
CA ARG A 199 4.30 -6.07 -15.10
C ARG A 199 4.04 -5.44 -16.46
N ARG A 200 3.41 -4.26 -16.51
CA ARG A 200 3.17 -3.55 -17.76
C ARG A 200 4.48 -3.23 -18.49
N PHE A 201 5.51 -2.80 -17.77
CA PHE A 201 6.83 -2.60 -18.34
C PHE A 201 7.38 -3.89 -18.95
N LYS A 202 7.29 -5.01 -18.24
CA LYS A 202 7.69 -6.33 -18.74
C LYS A 202 6.94 -6.67 -20.02
N GLU A 203 5.61 -6.68 -19.99
CA GLU A 203 4.75 -7.04 -21.13
C GLU A 203 5.10 -6.26 -22.41
N VAL A 204 5.37 -4.96 -22.28
CA VAL A 204 5.68 -4.10 -23.42
C VAL A 204 7.11 -4.31 -23.95
N ASN A 205 8.05 -4.68 -23.08
CA ASN A 205 9.48 -4.68 -23.41
C ASN A 205 10.13 -6.07 -23.42
N GLU A 206 9.42 -7.14 -23.11
CA GLU A 206 9.97 -8.50 -22.95
C GLU A 206 10.69 -8.98 -24.21
N LYS A 207 10.08 -8.81 -25.38
CA LYS A 207 10.70 -9.20 -26.65
C LYS A 207 11.97 -8.42 -26.96
N ASP A 208 11.98 -7.11 -26.73
CA ASP A 208 13.15 -6.27 -26.95
C ASP A 208 14.26 -6.60 -25.95
N TYR A 209 13.89 -6.92 -24.71
CA TYR A 209 14.81 -7.39 -23.68
C TYR A 209 15.49 -8.69 -24.10
N GLU A 210 14.73 -9.69 -24.55
CA GLU A 210 15.28 -10.96 -25.04
C GLU A 210 16.24 -10.75 -26.22
N ASN A 211 15.88 -9.88 -27.18
CA ASN A 211 16.74 -9.54 -28.31
C ASN A 211 18.06 -8.92 -27.87
N LEU A 212 18.02 -7.97 -26.92
CA LEU A 212 19.22 -7.32 -26.37
C LEU A 212 20.06 -8.29 -25.54
N LEU A 213 19.41 -9.17 -24.77
CA LEU A 213 20.06 -10.15 -23.92
C LEU A 213 20.80 -11.20 -24.75
N ASN A 214 20.21 -11.66 -25.85
CA ASN A 214 20.77 -12.69 -26.73
C ASN A 214 21.84 -12.15 -27.69
N ASN A 215 22.05 -10.83 -27.77
CA ASN A 215 23.10 -10.24 -28.61
C ASN A 215 24.47 -10.27 -27.89
N GLU A 216 25.23 -11.36 -28.08
CA GLU A 216 26.52 -11.58 -27.41
C GLU A 216 27.52 -10.43 -27.59
N ASN A 217 27.60 -9.86 -28.81
CA ASN A 217 28.51 -8.76 -29.11
C ASN A 217 28.14 -7.50 -28.33
N LEU A 218 26.85 -7.15 -28.31
CA LEU A 218 26.35 -6.02 -27.52
C LEU A 218 26.57 -6.26 -26.02
N GLN A 219 26.29 -7.46 -25.52
CA GLN A 219 26.52 -7.81 -24.11
C GLN A 219 27.99 -7.67 -23.73
N LYS A 220 28.92 -8.09 -24.60
CA LYS A 220 30.36 -7.89 -24.39
C LYS A 220 30.72 -6.41 -24.30
N LYS A 221 30.25 -5.59 -25.25
CA LYS A 221 30.49 -4.14 -25.27
C LYS A 221 29.94 -3.45 -24.01
N LEU A 222 28.71 -3.80 -23.60
CA LEU A 222 28.09 -3.27 -22.39
C LEU A 222 28.88 -3.66 -21.13
N ARG A 223 29.39 -4.91 -21.04
CA ARG A 223 30.25 -5.34 -19.92
C ARG A 223 31.55 -4.55 -19.85
N GLU A 224 32.20 -4.30 -20.99
CA GLU A 224 33.41 -3.48 -21.06
C GLU A 224 33.14 -2.03 -20.66
N TRP A 225 32.08 -1.43 -21.20
CA TRP A 225 31.65 -0.08 -20.86
C TRP A 225 31.26 0.09 -19.37
N ARG A 226 30.57 -0.89 -18.78
CA ARG A 226 30.29 -0.87 -17.32
C ARG A 226 31.56 -0.84 -16.48
N ARG A 227 32.66 -1.46 -16.95
CA ARG A 227 33.96 -1.43 -16.25
C ARG A 227 34.63 -0.07 -16.35
N THR A 228 34.44 0.68 -17.44
CA THR A 228 35.01 2.03 -17.57
C THR A 228 34.30 3.03 -16.67
N LYS A 229 33.00 2.86 -16.41
CA LYS A 229 32.22 3.72 -15.49
C LYS A 229 32.52 3.52 -13.99
N ARG A 230 33.12 2.39 -13.60
CA ARG A 230 33.43 2.06 -12.19
C ARG A 230 34.85 2.48 -11.77
N ARG A 231 35.66 2.99 -12.69
CA ARG A 231 37.00 3.53 -12.44
C ARG A 231 36.93 5.04 -12.29
#